data_AF-I0CEG8-F1
#
_entry.id   AF-I0CEG8-F1
#
_cell.length_a   1.000
_cell.length_b   1.000
_cell.length_c   1.000
_cell.angle_alpha   90.00
_cell.angle_beta   90.00
_cell.angle_gamma   90.00
#
_symmetry.space_group_name_H-M   'P 1'
#
loop_
_entity.id
_entity.type
_entity.pdbx_description
1 polymer ?
#
loop_
_entity_poly.entity_id
_entity_poly.type
_entity_poly.pdbx_seq_one_letter_code
_entity_poly.pdbx_strand_id
1 'polypeptide(L)'
;MSASKAQQAVTAERRAKLIRMRLAGHEFDEIARVLEYSSASAASKDMIRVLEKRRDEQDAEVSVYRQQEGDRLDALLLAHWDAATSGEDPKAADLVLKIMDRRAKLMGLDMPVRAEVSGPDGGAVPLGTGALAELQQLISIAGQTGDPDTLLDGEQDTGDDTD
;
A
#
# COMPACT_ATOMS: atom_id res chain seq x y z
N MET A 1 -3.54 5.52 -38.10
CA MET A 1 -3.66 4.16 -38.67
C MET A 1 -3.09 3.17 -37.67
N SER A 2 -3.91 2.35 -37.02
CA SER A 2 -3.41 1.31 -36.11
C SER A 2 -2.73 0.20 -36.92
N ALA A 3 -1.63 -0.33 -36.39
CA ALA A 3 -0.95 -1.47 -37.02
C ALA A 3 -1.88 -2.69 -37.06
N SER A 4 -1.72 -3.57 -38.06
CA SER A 4 -2.49 -4.82 -38.16
C SER A 4 -2.35 -5.69 -36.89
N LYS A 5 -3.35 -6.52 -36.57
CA LYS A 5 -3.32 -7.44 -35.42
C LYS A 5 -2.06 -8.30 -35.38
N ALA A 6 -1.59 -8.77 -36.54
CA ALA A 6 -0.35 -9.53 -36.66
C ALA A 6 0.88 -8.70 -36.22
N GLN A 7 0.98 -7.44 -36.66
CA GLN A 7 2.07 -6.55 -36.28
C GLN A 7 2.03 -6.19 -34.79
N GLN A 8 0.83 -6.09 -34.21
CA GLN A 8 0.66 -5.88 -32.78
C GLN A 8 1.14 -7.08 -31.96
N ALA A 9 0.82 -8.31 -32.40
CA ALA A 9 1.27 -9.54 -31.74
C ALA A 9 2.80 -9.66 -31.75
N VAL A 10 3.44 -9.43 -32.90
CA VAL A 10 4.91 -9.41 -33.03
C VAL A 10 5.55 -8.37 -32.10
N THR A 11 4.97 -7.16 -32.04
CA THR A 11 5.45 -6.10 -31.16
C THR A 11 5.30 -6.48 -29.68
N ALA A 12 4.18 -7.10 -29.31
CA ALA A 12 3.92 -7.57 -27.96
C ALA A 12 4.92 -8.66 -27.53
N GLU A 13 5.21 -9.61 -28.42
CA GLU A 13 6.19 -10.67 -28.18
C GLU A 13 7.60 -10.10 -27.99
N ARG A 14 8.03 -9.18 -28.86
CA ARG A 14 9.34 -8.50 -28.71
C ARG A 14 9.46 -7.78 -27.38
N ARG A 15 8.41 -7.05 -26.96
CA ARG A 15 8.37 -6.35 -25.67
C ARG A 15 8.39 -7.32 -24.48
N ALA A 16 7.70 -8.45 -24.57
CA ALA A 16 7.75 -9.48 -23.54
C ALA A 16 9.16 -10.08 -23.41
N LYS A 17 9.87 -10.29 -24.52
CA LYS A 17 11.26 -10.73 -24.51
C LYS A 17 12.20 -9.66 -23.94
N LEU A 18 11.98 -8.39 -24.28
CA LEU A 18 12.72 -7.26 -23.71
C LEU A 18 12.64 -7.26 -22.18
N ILE A 19 11.42 -7.33 -21.63
CA ILE A 19 11.20 -7.31 -20.18
C ILE A 19 11.90 -8.50 -19.51
N ARG A 20 11.78 -9.70 -20.08
CA ARG A 20 12.46 -10.90 -19.56
C ARG A 20 13.98 -10.74 -19.55
N MET A 21 14.57 -10.22 -20.62
CA MET A 21 16.01 -9.98 -20.68
C MET A 21 16.45 -8.95 -19.65
N ARG A 22 15.68 -7.87 -19.46
CA ARG A 22 16.01 -6.87 -18.44
C ARG A 22 15.91 -7.45 -17.03
N LEU A 23 14.92 -8.29 -16.75
CA LEU A 23 14.77 -8.98 -15.48
C LEU A 23 15.93 -9.96 -15.20
N ALA A 24 16.45 -10.59 -16.26
CA ALA A 24 17.63 -11.44 -16.18
C ALA A 24 18.97 -10.67 -16.08
N GLY A 25 18.93 -9.33 -16.04
CA GLY A 25 20.10 -8.48 -15.83
C GLY A 25 20.82 -7.99 -17.09
N HIS A 26 20.33 -8.32 -18.30
CA HIS A 26 20.97 -7.88 -19.54
C HIS A 26 20.89 -6.37 -19.74
N GLU A 27 22.01 -5.76 -20.16
CA GLU A 27 22.10 -4.33 -20.46
C GLU A 27 21.35 -3.95 -21.75
N PHE A 28 20.89 -2.70 -21.84
CA PHE A 28 20.08 -2.24 -22.98
C PHE A 28 20.81 -2.30 -24.33
N ASP A 29 22.14 -2.21 -24.36
CA ASP A 29 22.95 -2.38 -25.57
C ASP A 29 22.90 -3.82 -26.10
N GLU A 30 22.92 -4.82 -25.21
CA GLU A 30 22.77 -6.21 -25.59
C GLU A 30 21.35 -6.50 -26.05
N ILE A 31 20.36 -6.01 -25.31
CA ILE A 31 18.94 -6.12 -25.65
C ILE A 31 18.65 -5.50 -27.02
N ALA A 32 19.22 -4.32 -27.30
CA ALA A 32 19.00 -3.65 -28.58
C ALA A 32 19.54 -4.45 -29.76
N ARG A 33 20.73 -5.06 -29.61
CA ARG A 33 21.30 -5.95 -30.63
C ARG A 33 20.47 -7.22 -30.82
N VAL A 34 20.07 -7.87 -29.73
CA VAL A 34 19.35 -9.16 -29.77
C VAL A 34 17.91 -9.02 -30.26
N LEU A 35 17.26 -7.88 -29.99
CA LEU A 35 15.86 -7.63 -30.34
C LEU A 35 15.69 -6.62 -31.48
N GLU A 36 16.79 -6.28 -32.16
CA GLU A 36 16.81 -5.42 -33.34
C GLU A 36 16.19 -4.02 -33.10
N TYR A 37 16.47 -3.44 -31.93
CA TYR A 37 16.19 -2.02 -31.71
C TYR A 37 17.28 -1.16 -32.36
N SER A 38 16.91 0.04 -32.81
CA SER A 38 17.85 0.98 -33.43
C SER A 38 18.93 1.50 -32.47
N SER A 39 18.70 1.45 -31.16
CA SER A 39 19.66 1.81 -30.11
C SER A 39 19.21 1.31 -28.74
N ALA A 40 20.11 1.29 -27.76
CA ALA A 40 19.78 1.07 -26.35
C ALA A 40 18.73 2.05 -25.82
N SER A 41 18.80 3.33 -26.25
CA SER A 41 17.79 4.34 -25.89
C SER A 41 16.40 3.97 -26.45
N ALA A 42 16.33 3.43 -27.66
CA ALA A 42 15.07 2.99 -28.24
C ALA A 42 14.47 1.79 -27.47
N ALA A 43 15.30 0.84 -27.05
CA ALA A 43 14.86 -0.29 -26.21
C ALA A 43 14.35 0.19 -24.84
N SER A 44 15.10 1.07 -24.16
CA SER A 44 14.71 1.65 -22.87
C SER A 44 13.39 2.43 -22.95
N LYS A 45 13.24 3.30 -23.96
CA LYS A 45 11.97 4.04 -24.18
C LYS A 45 10.79 3.12 -24.48
N ASP A 46 11.01 2.04 -25.25
CA ASP A 46 9.93 1.07 -25.53
C ASP A 46 9.54 0.26 -24.28
N MET A 47 10.52 -0.04 -23.41
CA MET A 47 10.27 -0.65 -22.10
C MET A 47 9.41 0.24 -21.21
N ILE A 48 9.78 1.50 -21.04
CA ILE A 48 9.02 2.46 -20.24
C ILE A 48 7.59 2.56 -20.78
N ARG A 49 7.44 2.75 -22.09
CA ARG A 49 6.13 2.86 -22.74
C ARG A 49 5.25 1.64 -22.52
N VAL A 50 5.79 0.42 -22.58
CA VAL A 50 4.98 -0.79 -22.35
C VAL A 50 4.61 -0.96 -20.88
N LEU A 51 5.47 -0.55 -19.95
CA LEU A 51 5.17 -0.59 -18.52
C LEU A 51 4.11 0.45 -18.15
N GLU A 52 4.24 1.68 -18.65
CA GLU A 52 3.23 2.74 -18.50
C GLU A 52 1.90 2.29 -19.09
N LYS A 53 1.91 1.78 -20.33
CA LYS A 53 0.70 1.28 -20.95
C LYS A 53 0.04 0.16 -20.14
N ARG A 54 0.81 -0.79 -19.61
CA ARG A 54 0.27 -1.87 -18.75
C ARG A 54 -0.30 -1.34 -17.45
N ARG A 55 0.37 -0.37 -16.82
CA ARG A 55 -0.16 0.32 -15.64
C ARG A 55 -1.48 1.00 -15.97
N ASP A 56 -1.53 1.77 -17.05
CA ASP A 56 -2.74 2.50 -17.45
C ASP A 56 -3.89 1.55 -17.82
N GLU A 57 -3.61 0.43 -18.50
CA GLU A 57 -4.58 -0.63 -18.77
C GLU A 57 -5.08 -1.28 -17.46
N GLN A 58 -4.19 -1.57 -16.52
CA GLN A 58 -4.54 -2.11 -15.20
C GLN A 58 -5.37 -1.12 -14.38
N ASP A 59 -5.01 0.17 -14.39
CA ASP A 59 -5.76 1.23 -13.72
C ASP A 59 -7.16 1.39 -14.34
N ALA A 60 -7.26 1.27 -15.67
CA ALA A 60 -8.53 1.28 -16.38
C ALA A 60 -9.40 0.07 -16.00
N GLU A 61 -8.84 -1.14 -15.95
CA GLU A 61 -9.55 -2.34 -15.50
C GLU A 61 -10.07 -2.19 -14.07
N VAL A 62 -9.22 -1.72 -13.15
CA VAL A 62 -9.61 -1.41 -11.76
C VAL A 62 -10.71 -0.35 -11.71
N SER A 63 -10.67 0.65 -12.59
CA SER A 63 -11.72 1.69 -12.66
C SER A 63 -13.09 1.14 -13.05
N VAL A 64 -13.14 0.13 -13.93
CA VAL A 64 -14.40 -0.53 -14.33
C VAL A 64 -15.03 -1.27 -13.15
N TYR A 65 -14.23 -2.00 -12.38
CA TYR A 65 -14.71 -2.65 -11.15
C TYR A 65 -15.16 -1.63 -10.10
N ARG A 66 -14.42 -0.53 -9.93
CA ARG A 66 -14.80 0.58 -9.03
C ARG A 66 -16.14 1.20 -9.44
N GLN A 67 -16.36 1.42 -10.73
CA GLN A 67 -17.61 1.97 -11.25
C GLN A 67 -18.78 1.01 -10.98
N GLN A 68 -18.63 -0.28 -11.30
CA GLN A 68 -19.68 -1.27 -11.08
C GLN A 68 -20.10 -1.34 -9.61
N GLU A 69 -19.14 -1.27 -8.69
CA GLU A 69 -19.45 -1.26 -7.26
C GLU A 69 -20.07 0.07 -6.81
N GLY A 70 -19.65 1.19 -7.39
CA GLY A 70 -20.32 2.49 -7.22
C GLY A 70 -21.78 2.44 -7.63
N ASP A 71 -22.10 1.88 -8.79
CA ASP A 71 -23.48 1.75 -9.29
C ASP A 71 -24.36 0.90 -8.35
N ARG A 72 -23.80 -0.16 -7.75
CA ARG A 72 -24.51 -0.97 -6.75
C ARG A 72 -24.79 -0.19 -5.47
N LEU A 73 -23.81 0.58 -4.99
CA LEU A 73 -23.97 1.43 -3.81
C LEU A 73 -25.00 2.55 -4.08
N ASP A 74 -25.02 3.11 -5.28
CA ASP A 74 -25.99 4.13 -5.70
C ASP A 74 -27.42 3.55 -5.74
N ALA A 75 -27.59 2.32 -6.23
CA ALA A 75 -28.87 1.63 -6.22
C ALA A 75 -29.37 1.37 -4.78
N LEU A 76 -28.50 0.94 -3.87
CA LEU A 76 -28.82 0.76 -2.46
C LEU A 76 -29.17 2.09 -1.79
N LEU A 77 -28.39 3.14 -2.07
CA LEU A 77 -28.64 4.48 -1.54
C LEU A 77 -30.01 4.98 -1.97
N LEU A 78 -30.34 4.88 -3.25
CA LEU A 78 -31.64 5.29 -3.80
C LEU A 78 -32.80 4.51 -3.13
N ALA A 79 -32.65 3.20 -2.94
CA ALA A 79 -33.68 2.37 -2.33
C ALA A 79 -33.99 2.72 -0.86
N HIS A 80 -33.02 3.28 -0.13
CA HIS A 80 -33.15 3.58 1.30
C HIS A 80 -33.25 5.08 1.62
N TRP A 81 -33.11 5.95 0.62
CA TRP A 81 -33.05 7.40 0.81
C TRP A 81 -34.29 7.98 1.48
N ASP A 82 -35.49 7.64 0.99
CA ASP A 82 -36.74 8.21 1.51
C ASP A 82 -36.98 7.81 2.97
N ALA A 83 -36.71 6.55 3.33
CA ALA A 83 -36.83 6.07 4.70
C ALA A 83 -35.80 6.71 5.65
N ALA A 84 -34.59 6.98 5.15
CA ALA A 84 -33.54 7.63 5.92
C ALA A 84 -33.79 9.13 6.13
N THR A 85 -34.45 9.79 5.18
CA THR A 85 -34.66 11.25 5.18
C THR A 85 -36.01 11.68 5.72
N SER A 86 -36.98 10.76 5.89
CA SER A 86 -38.27 11.06 6.53
C SER A 86 -38.13 11.44 8.01
N GLY A 87 -37.02 11.04 8.66
CA GLY A 87 -36.78 11.24 10.10
C GLY A 87 -37.51 10.22 10.99
N GLU A 88 -38.19 9.24 10.39
CA GLU A 88 -39.00 8.25 11.10
C GLU A 88 -38.22 6.98 11.46
N ASP A 89 -37.20 6.61 10.68
CA ASP A 89 -36.39 5.41 10.88
C ASP A 89 -34.90 5.73 11.07
N PRO A 90 -34.42 5.83 12.33
CA PRO A 90 -33.00 6.01 12.62
C PRO A 90 -32.10 4.89 12.06
N LYS A 91 -32.62 3.67 11.86
CA LYS A 91 -31.82 2.57 11.28
C LYS A 91 -31.62 2.77 9.78
N ALA A 92 -32.60 3.32 9.07
CA ALA A 92 -32.44 3.70 7.67
C ALA A 92 -31.38 4.81 7.51
N ALA A 93 -31.38 5.80 8.42
CA ALA A 93 -30.35 6.84 8.45
C ALA A 93 -28.94 6.25 8.67
N ASP A 94 -28.77 5.33 9.63
CA ASP A 94 -27.49 4.64 9.88
C ASP A 94 -27.04 3.80 8.67
N LEU A 95 -27.97 3.09 8.00
CA LEU A 95 -27.67 2.33 6.79
C LEU A 95 -27.20 3.24 5.64
N VAL A 96 -27.89 4.35 5.40
CA VAL A 96 -27.52 5.33 4.36
C VAL A 96 -26.14 5.94 4.66
N LEU A 97 -25.86 6.29 5.91
CA LEU A 97 -24.54 6.80 6.30
C LEU A 97 -23.42 5.78 6.03
N LYS A 98 -23.65 4.49 6.30
CA LYS A 98 -22.69 3.41 5.98
C LYS A 98 -22.47 3.24 4.48
N ILE A 99 -23.53 3.36 3.68
CA ILE A 99 -23.42 3.32 2.21
C ILE A 99 -22.59 4.51 1.72
N MET A 100 -22.85 5.72 2.23
CA MET A 100 -22.12 6.93 1.87
C MET A 100 -20.64 6.86 2.26
N ASP A 101 -20.32 6.38 3.46
CA ASP A 101 -18.94 6.12 3.91
C ASP A 101 -18.23 5.12 2.98
N ARG A 102 -18.90 4.04 2.57
CA ARG A 102 -18.34 3.08 1.62
C ARG A 102 -18.07 3.71 0.25
N ARG A 103 -18.97 4.56 -0.24
CA ARG A 103 -18.79 5.31 -1.51
C ARG A 103 -17.61 6.27 -1.42
N ALA A 104 -17.49 7.02 -0.32
CA ALA A 104 -16.41 7.97 -0.11
C ALA A 104 -15.04 7.28 -0.09
N LYS A 105 -14.92 6.14 0.59
CA LYS A 105 -13.72 5.29 0.57
C LYS A 105 -13.41 4.72 -0.82
N LEU A 106 -14.43 4.25 -1.54
CA LEU A 106 -14.27 3.66 -2.88
C LEU A 106 -13.78 4.70 -3.91
N MET A 107 -14.28 5.93 -3.81
CA MET A 107 -13.96 7.03 -4.72
C MET A 107 -12.79 7.91 -4.25
N GLY A 108 -12.21 7.62 -3.08
CA GLY A 108 -11.09 8.37 -2.52
C GLY A 108 -11.46 9.77 -2.02
N LEU A 109 -12.73 10.02 -1.70
CA LEU A 109 -13.19 11.30 -1.13
C LEU A 109 -12.68 11.51 0.30
N ASP A 110 -12.39 10.42 1.01
CA ASP A 110 -11.83 10.44 2.37
C ASP A 110 -10.30 10.30 2.40
N MET A 111 -9.62 10.44 1.25
CA MET A 111 -8.16 10.33 1.26
C MET A 111 -7.56 11.45 2.12
N PRO A 112 -6.65 11.13 3.06
CA PRO A 112 -5.97 12.17 3.82
C PRO A 112 -5.21 13.07 2.85
N VAL A 113 -5.54 14.37 2.86
CA VAL A 113 -4.70 15.38 2.22
C VAL A 113 -3.35 15.31 2.89
N ARG A 114 -2.28 15.21 2.10
CA ARG A 114 -0.91 15.11 2.59
C ARG A 114 -0.66 16.21 3.63
N ALA A 115 -0.53 15.83 4.90
CA ALA A 115 -0.22 16.76 5.97
C ALA A 115 1.31 16.89 6.06
N GLU A 116 1.83 18.05 5.69
CA GLU A 116 3.24 18.39 5.95
C GLU A 116 3.36 18.84 7.40
N VAL A 117 4.03 18.02 8.22
CA VAL A 117 4.33 18.38 9.61
C VAL A 117 5.66 19.12 9.62
N SER A 118 5.59 20.45 9.74
CA SER A 118 6.76 21.33 9.84
C SER A 118 6.83 21.97 11.22
N GLY A 119 8.04 22.32 11.65
CA GLY A 119 8.26 23.14 12.83
C GLY A 119 7.83 24.59 12.63
N PRO A 120 8.02 25.44 13.65
CA PRO A 120 7.78 26.88 13.55
C PRO A 120 8.42 27.46 12.28
N ASP A 121 7.69 28.35 11.60
CA ASP A 121 8.11 29.00 10.35
C ASP A 121 8.47 28.06 9.18
N GLY A 122 7.92 26.83 9.17
CA GLY A 122 8.21 25.84 8.13
C GLY A 122 9.57 25.16 8.27
N GLY A 123 10.25 25.38 9.41
CA GLY A 123 11.54 24.78 9.73
C GLY A 123 11.46 23.33 10.19
N ALA A 124 12.59 22.78 10.61
CA ALA A 124 12.65 21.44 11.19
C ALA A 124 11.75 21.34 12.43
N VAL A 125 11.03 20.22 12.58
CA VAL A 125 10.26 19.93 13.79
C VAL A 125 11.22 19.88 14.98
N PRO A 126 11.13 20.79 15.97
CA PRO A 126 12.01 20.77 17.11
C PRO A 126 11.66 19.56 17.97
N LEU A 127 12.43 18.48 17.84
CA LEU A 127 12.42 17.39 18.80
C LEU A 127 13.12 17.88 20.06
N GLY A 128 12.35 18.27 21.08
CA GLY A 128 12.89 18.75 22.36
C GLY A 128 13.59 17.63 23.13
N THR A 129 14.71 17.96 23.78
CA THR A 129 15.50 17.06 24.64
C THR A 129 14.82 16.72 25.98
N GLY A 130 13.63 17.27 26.25
CA GLY A 130 12.78 16.84 27.38
C GLY A 130 12.40 15.36 27.32
N ALA A 131 12.48 14.77 26.11
CA ALA A 131 12.19 13.37 25.89
C ALA A 131 13.10 12.41 26.67
N LEU A 132 14.37 12.73 26.93
CA LEU A 132 15.29 11.76 27.57
C LEU A 132 15.02 11.56 29.06
N ALA A 133 14.75 12.62 29.82
CA ALA A 133 14.46 12.50 31.24
C ALA A 133 13.10 11.80 31.48
N GLU A 134 12.10 12.11 30.66
CA GLU A 134 10.80 11.44 30.66
C GLU A 134 10.92 9.98 30.17
N LEU A 135 11.76 9.70 29.16
CA LEU A 135 12.09 8.33 28.74
C LEU A 135 12.73 7.54 29.89
N GLN A 136 13.68 8.15 30.59
CA GLN A 136 14.40 7.53 31.70
C GLN A 136 13.42 7.16 32.82
N GLN A 137 12.47 8.07 33.14
CA GLN A 137 11.42 7.79 34.11
C GLN A 137 10.52 6.62 33.68
N LEU A 138 10.12 6.54 32.40
CA LEU A 138 9.33 5.42 31.89
C LEU A 138 10.09 4.09 31.90
N ILE A 139 11.38 4.08 31.52
CA ILE A 139 12.25 2.90 31.59
C ILE A 139 12.42 2.43 33.04
N SER A 140 12.56 3.36 33.98
CA SER A 140 12.68 3.06 35.41
C SER A 140 11.40 2.41 35.95
N ILE A 141 10.24 2.91 35.53
CA ILE A 141 8.92 2.37 35.93
C ILE A 141 8.74 0.95 35.36
N ALA A 142 9.11 0.72 34.10
CA ALA A 142 9.02 -0.61 33.48
C ALA A 142 10.03 -1.62 34.06
N GLY A 143 11.23 -1.16 34.46
CA GLY A 143 12.25 -1.98 35.11
C GLY A 143 11.99 -2.33 36.58
N GLN A 144 10.97 -1.73 37.21
CA GLN A 144 10.55 -2.07 38.58
C GLN A 144 9.51 -3.19 38.64
N THR A 145 8.96 -3.63 37.50
CA THR A 145 8.07 -4.79 37.43
C THR A 145 8.78 -5.99 36.82
N GLY A 146 9.40 -6.79 37.68
CA GLY A 146 9.78 -8.18 37.39
C GLY A 146 11.26 -8.38 37.09
N ASP A 147 12.02 -8.68 38.15
CA ASP A 147 13.38 -9.21 38.05
C ASP A 147 13.31 -10.66 37.54
N PRO A 148 13.85 -11.01 36.35
CA PRO A 148 13.77 -12.36 35.80
C PRO A 148 14.81 -13.32 36.40
N ASP A 149 15.70 -12.86 37.29
CA ASP A 149 16.89 -13.60 37.72
C ASP A 149 16.77 -14.32 39.08
N THR A 150 15.56 -14.52 39.61
CA THR A 150 15.33 -15.23 40.89
C THR A 150 14.97 -16.72 40.76
N LEU A 151 15.20 -17.36 39.60
CA LEU A 151 14.78 -18.75 39.35
C LEU A 151 15.91 -19.80 39.32
N LEU A 152 17.15 -19.45 39.63
CA LEU A 152 18.26 -20.41 39.61
C LEU A 152 19.15 -20.18 40.83
N ASP A 153 18.78 -20.78 41.97
CA ASP A 153 19.71 -21.34 42.96
C ASP A 153 18.94 -21.87 44.18
N GLY A 154 18.67 -23.18 44.17
CA GLY A 154 18.11 -23.89 45.31
C GLY A 154 17.92 -25.38 45.02
N GLU A 155 18.70 -26.20 45.73
CA GLU A 155 18.53 -27.65 45.96
C GLU A 155 19.23 -28.63 44.98
N GLN A 156 20.50 -28.93 45.28
CA GLN A 156 20.96 -30.32 45.31
C GLN A 156 21.54 -30.61 46.71
N ASP A 157 20.63 -30.89 47.64
CA ASP A 157 20.94 -31.62 48.87
C ASP A 157 20.62 -33.10 48.62
N THR A 158 21.64 -33.88 48.24
CA THR A 158 21.61 -35.32 48.42
C THR A 158 22.54 -35.63 49.58
N GLY A 159 21.98 -35.66 50.79
CA GLY A 159 22.63 -36.29 51.93
C GLY A 159 22.88 -37.78 51.66
N ASP A 160 23.96 -38.31 52.21
CA ASP A 160 23.89 -39.47 53.12
C ASP A 160 25.22 -39.66 53.86
N ASP A 161 25.08 -40.34 54.99
CA ASP A 161 25.91 -40.54 56.18
C ASP A 161 27.28 -41.21 56.01
N THR A 162 28.12 -41.01 57.04
CA THR A 162 28.91 -41.98 57.86
C THR A 162 30.12 -41.22 58.45
N ASP A 163 30.46 -41.23 59.74
CA ASP A 163 30.24 -42.12 60.89
C ASP A 163 30.46 -41.29 62.19
#